data_AF-A0A9E1VLC6-F1
#
_entry.id   AF-A0A9E1VLC6-F1
#
_cell.length_a   1.000
_cell.length_b   1.000
_cell.length_c   1.000
_cell.angle_alpha   90.00
_cell.angle_beta   90.00
_cell.angle_gamma   90.00
#
_symmetry.space_group_name_H-M   'P 1'
#
loop_
_entity.id
_entity.type
_entity.pdbx_description
1 polymer ?
#
loop_
_entity_poly.entity_id
_entity_poly.type
_entity_poly.pdbx_seq_one_letter_code
_entity_poly.pdbx_strand_id
1 'polypeptide(L)'
;IFTPEGFEYHRAHHSTVVEQIQRIKEDFQTDKFTIFDAFNDRIDDLVHESPDYDNCGYMHFDTYIGGDLKVYSCCNNAYSTHGEMGSINNQSFKEFWNSDEKKLAYNSLKASDCERCMFNAKNKFINYLLADDPVHVNFV
;
A
#
# COMPACT_ATOMS: atom_id res chain seq x y z
N ILE A 1 12.81 1.15 -1.71
CA ILE A 1 13.01 0.61 -0.36
C ILE A 1 12.49 -0.83 -0.25
N PHE A 2 11.33 -1.15 -0.82
CA PHE A 2 10.81 -2.52 -0.79
C PHE A 2 11.68 -3.51 -1.58
N THR A 3 12.17 -4.53 -0.87
CA THR A 3 12.89 -5.69 -1.42
C THR A 3 12.24 -6.98 -0.92
N PRO A 4 12.48 -8.14 -1.55
CA PRO A 4 12.03 -9.44 -1.02
C PRO A 4 12.54 -9.74 0.39
N GLU A 5 13.74 -9.28 0.75
CA GLU A 5 14.36 -9.51 2.06
C GLU A 5 13.91 -8.51 3.15
N GLY A 6 12.96 -7.63 2.84
CA GLY A 6 12.44 -6.65 3.78
C GLY A 6 13.52 -5.73 4.36
N PHE A 7 13.45 -5.44 5.66
CA PHE A 7 14.46 -4.61 6.34
C PHE A 7 15.87 -5.22 6.32
N GLU A 8 16.01 -6.55 6.18
CA GLU A 8 17.32 -7.21 6.24
C GLU A 8 18.27 -6.73 5.15
N TYR A 9 17.74 -6.49 3.94
CA TYR A 9 18.49 -5.89 2.83
C TYR A 9 19.15 -4.55 3.23
N HIS A 10 18.48 -3.78 4.09
CA HIS A 10 18.92 -2.46 4.53
C HIS A 10 19.82 -2.47 5.75
N ARG A 11 19.86 -3.56 6.53
CA ARG A 11 20.53 -3.62 7.83
C ARG A 11 21.97 -3.10 7.79
N ALA A 12 22.74 -3.50 6.77
CA ALA A 12 24.16 -3.17 6.67
C ALA A 12 24.45 -1.68 6.42
N HIS A 13 23.51 -0.94 5.83
CA HIS A 13 23.70 0.47 5.46
C HIS A 13 22.69 1.42 6.11
N HIS A 14 21.75 0.90 6.91
CA HIS A 14 20.67 1.66 7.53
C HIS A 14 21.21 2.85 8.35
N SER A 15 22.15 2.62 9.26
CA SER A 15 22.71 3.70 10.10
C SER A 15 23.37 4.81 9.27
N THR A 16 24.09 4.44 8.23
CA THR A 16 24.76 5.39 7.33
C THR A 16 23.73 6.25 6.58
N VAL A 17 22.66 5.64 6.07
CA VAL A 17 21.60 6.37 5.37
C VAL A 17 20.87 7.33 6.32
N VAL A 18 20.53 6.88 7.53
CA VAL A 18 19.89 7.73 8.56
C VAL A 18 20.77 8.94 8.90
N GLU A 19 22.06 8.73 9.13
CA GLU A 19 23.00 9.82 9.42
C GLU A 19 23.11 10.81 8.26
N GLN A 20 23.21 10.31 7.02
CA GLN A 20 23.29 11.15 5.84
C GLN A 20 22.03 12.00 5.63
N ILE A 21 20.84 11.43 5.83
CA ILE A 21 19.59 12.16 5.70
C ILE A 21 19.47 13.22 6.79
N GLN A 22 19.86 12.89 8.02
CA GLN A 22 19.85 13.84 9.13
C GLN A 22 20.76 15.04 8.84
N ARG A 23 21.99 14.79 8.36
CA ARG A 23 22.92 15.86 7.96
C ARG A 23 22.37 16.73 6.84
N ILE A 24 21.75 16.13 5.82
CA ILE A 24 21.13 16.87 4.71
C ILE A 24 19.98 17.75 5.21
N LYS A 25 19.17 17.26 6.16
CA LYS A 25 18.13 18.07 6.80
C LYS A 25 18.73 19.25 7.57
N GLU A 26 19.77 19.02 8.35
CA GLU A 26 20.44 20.08 9.11
C GLU A 26 21.09 21.14 8.23
N ASP A 27 21.74 20.72 7.13
CA ASP A 27 22.50 21.60 6.25
C ASP A 27 21.60 22.42 5.28
N PHE A 28 20.47 21.85 4.85
CA PHE A 28 19.70 22.39 3.73
C PHE A 28 18.22 22.65 4.02
N GLN A 29 17.62 22.08 5.07
CA GLN A 29 16.22 22.37 5.39
C GLN A 29 16.06 23.79 5.94
N THR A 30 15.07 24.52 5.42
CA THR A 30 14.78 25.90 5.85
C THR A 30 13.27 26.10 6.02
N ASP A 31 12.86 27.28 6.46
CA ASP A 31 11.46 27.70 6.49
C ASP A 31 10.79 27.71 5.10
N LYS A 32 11.59 27.75 4.03
CA LYS A 32 11.11 27.80 2.62
C LYS A 32 11.43 26.53 1.83
N PHE A 33 12.11 25.57 2.43
CA PHE A 33 12.50 24.32 1.76
C PHE A 33 12.45 23.15 2.74
N THR A 34 11.60 22.16 2.43
CA THR A 34 11.39 20.98 3.28
C THR A 34 11.96 19.74 2.62
N ILE A 35 12.66 18.92 3.41
CA ILE A 35 13.23 17.65 2.95
C ILE A 35 12.43 16.51 3.55
N PHE A 36 11.79 15.75 2.67
CA PHE A 36 11.01 14.58 3.06
C PHE A 36 11.90 13.34 3.10
N ASP A 37 11.83 12.61 4.21
CA ASP A 37 12.64 11.42 4.46
C ASP A 37 11.84 10.16 4.13
N ALA A 38 11.66 9.96 2.82
CA ALA A 38 10.92 8.81 2.32
C ALA A 38 11.56 7.45 2.68
N PHE A 39 12.80 7.44 3.18
CA PHE A 39 13.47 6.23 3.64
C PHE A 39 12.98 5.85 5.03
N ASN A 40 13.13 6.73 6.03
CA ASN A 40 12.65 6.47 7.38
C ASN A 40 11.12 6.40 7.43
N ASP A 41 10.41 7.25 6.68
CA ASP A 41 8.95 7.23 6.62
C ASP A 41 8.37 5.88 6.14
N ARG A 42 9.19 5.05 5.48
CA ARG A 42 8.79 3.75 4.93
C ARG A 42 9.57 2.59 5.52
N ILE A 43 10.44 2.82 6.50
CA ILE A 43 11.19 1.75 7.16
C ILE A 43 10.23 0.86 7.94
N ASP A 44 9.21 1.46 8.58
CA ASP A 44 8.18 0.75 9.32
C ASP A 44 7.37 -0.16 8.40
N ASP A 45 7.11 0.23 7.14
CA ASP A 45 6.45 -0.64 6.16
C ASP A 45 7.29 -1.89 5.77
N LEU A 46 8.60 -1.91 6.09
CA LEU A 46 9.50 -3.05 5.88
C LEU A 46 9.65 -3.93 7.12
N VAL A 47 9.34 -3.39 8.30
CA VAL A 47 9.38 -4.10 9.58
C VAL A 47 8.01 -4.67 9.92
N HIS A 48 6.94 -3.96 9.54
CA HIS A 48 5.58 -4.44 9.67
C HIS A 48 5.28 -5.49 8.60
N GLU A 49 5.01 -6.70 9.07
CA GLU A 49 4.59 -7.84 8.28
C GLU A 49 3.13 -7.66 7.85
N SER A 50 2.31 -8.71 7.97
CA SER A 50 0.90 -8.67 7.59
C SER A 50 0.12 -7.58 8.33
N PRO A 51 -0.83 -6.90 7.65
CA PRO A 51 -1.78 -5.99 8.29
C PRO A 51 -2.49 -6.61 9.51
N ASP A 52 -2.73 -5.78 10.52
CA ASP A 52 -3.47 -6.11 11.75
C ASP A 52 -4.98 -5.88 11.64
N TYR A 53 -5.50 -5.80 10.40
CA TYR A 53 -6.90 -5.55 10.07
C TYR A 53 -7.30 -6.33 8.80
N ASP A 54 -8.60 -6.61 8.65
CA ASP A 54 -9.13 -7.31 7.46
C ASP A 54 -9.47 -6.35 6.32
N ASN A 55 -9.90 -5.11 6.61
CA ASN A 55 -10.41 -4.20 5.58
C ASN A 55 -9.28 -3.48 4.82
N CYS A 56 -9.14 -3.78 3.53
CA CYS A 56 -8.26 -3.05 2.62
C CYS A 56 -9.05 -1.97 1.86
N GLY A 57 -9.15 -0.77 2.43
CA GLY A 57 -9.82 0.34 1.74
C GLY A 57 -9.10 0.81 0.47
N TYR A 58 -7.77 0.73 0.46
CA TYR A 58 -6.92 1.22 -0.62
C TYR A 58 -7.22 0.58 -1.99
N MET A 59 -7.61 -0.70 -2.02
CA MET A 59 -7.93 -1.40 -3.28
C MET A 59 -9.12 -0.78 -4.03
N HIS A 60 -9.94 0.05 -3.36
CA HIS A 60 -11.04 0.78 -4.02
C HIS A 60 -10.59 2.08 -4.68
N PHE A 61 -9.40 2.59 -4.34
CA PHE A 61 -8.85 3.83 -4.89
C PHE A 61 -7.85 3.58 -6.01
N ASP A 62 -7.20 2.40 -6.02
CA ASP A 62 -6.17 2.06 -6.97
C ASP A 62 -6.43 0.67 -7.57
N THR A 63 -6.73 0.64 -8.87
CA THR A 63 -6.98 -0.60 -9.60
C THR A 63 -5.75 -1.00 -10.39
N TYR A 64 -5.29 -2.23 -10.20
CA TYR A 64 -4.12 -2.74 -10.91
C TYR A 64 -4.54 -3.71 -12.01
N ILE A 65 -4.16 -3.43 -13.27
CA ILE A 65 -4.46 -4.31 -14.42
C ILE A 65 -3.13 -4.84 -14.95
N GLY A 66 -2.96 -6.15 -14.93
CA GLY A 66 -1.77 -6.82 -15.45
C GLY A 66 -1.74 -6.88 -16.98
N GLY A 67 -0.55 -7.12 -17.53
CA GLY A 67 -0.36 -7.34 -18.97
C GLY A 67 -0.97 -8.65 -19.48
N ASP A 68 -1.40 -9.52 -18.56
CA ASP A 68 -2.14 -10.76 -18.79
C ASP A 68 -3.67 -10.54 -18.81
N LEU A 69 -4.12 -9.28 -18.82
CA LEU A 69 -5.53 -8.89 -18.84
C LEU A 69 -6.30 -9.34 -17.59
N LYS A 70 -5.59 -9.60 -16.49
CA LYS A 70 -6.18 -9.82 -15.17
C LYS A 70 -6.20 -8.53 -14.36
N VAL A 71 -7.19 -8.40 -13.50
CA VAL A 71 -7.30 -7.30 -12.54
C VAL A 71 -6.85 -7.81 -11.18
N TYR A 72 -6.08 -7.00 -10.46
CA TYR A 72 -5.49 -7.33 -9.17
C TYR A 72 -5.85 -6.31 -8.10
N SER A 73 -5.79 -6.74 -6.84
CA SER A 73 -6.11 -5.91 -5.68
C SER A 73 -5.18 -4.71 -5.48
N CYS A 74 -3.89 -4.89 -5.78
CA CYS A 74 -2.87 -3.86 -5.71
C CYS A 74 -1.59 -4.32 -6.40
N CYS A 75 -0.60 -3.44 -6.51
CA CYS A 75 0.70 -3.77 -7.09
C CYS A 75 1.50 -4.82 -6.30
N ASN A 76 1.31 -4.94 -4.98
CA ASN A 76 2.01 -5.95 -4.17
C ASN A 76 1.60 -7.39 -4.52
N ASN A 77 0.32 -7.58 -4.83
CA ASN A 77 -0.24 -8.91 -5.07
C ASN A 77 -0.51 -9.16 -6.57
N ALA A 78 0.01 -8.30 -7.44
CA ALA A 78 -0.09 -8.48 -8.88
C ALA A 78 0.55 -9.81 -9.31
N TYR A 79 -0.10 -10.50 -10.25
CA TYR A 79 0.32 -11.82 -10.74
C TYR A 79 0.35 -12.93 -9.67
N SER A 80 -0.34 -12.73 -8.53
CA SER A 80 -0.55 -13.77 -7.52
C SER A 80 -2.02 -14.21 -7.50
N THR A 81 -2.26 -15.47 -7.14
CA THR A 81 -3.63 -15.99 -6.94
C THR A 81 -4.37 -15.24 -5.84
N HIS A 82 -3.66 -14.81 -4.79
CA HIS A 82 -4.26 -14.07 -3.67
C HIS A 82 -4.74 -12.67 -4.09
N GLY A 83 -4.02 -12.01 -5.00
CA GLY A 83 -4.37 -10.68 -5.48
C GLY A 83 -5.35 -10.64 -6.64
N GLU A 84 -5.62 -11.76 -7.31
CA GLU A 84 -6.45 -11.81 -8.50
C GLU A 84 -7.92 -11.48 -8.19
N MET A 85 -8.47 -10.51 -8.91
CA MET A 85 -9.84 -10.01 -8.76
C MET A 85 -10.76 -10.41 -9.91
N GLY A 86 -10.20 -11.04 -10.95
CA GLY A 86 -10.87 -11.49 -12.16
C GLY A 86 -10.16 -11.03 -13.43
N SER A 87 -10.82 -11.13 -14.58
CA SER A 87 -10.18 -10.88 -15.88
C SER A 87 -11.04 -10.07 -16.85
N ILE A 88 -10.39 -9.20 -17.61
CA ILE A 88 -10.96 -8.44 -18.73
C ILE A 88 -10.62 -9.04 -20.10
N ASN A 89 -10.11 -10.27 -20.16
CA ASN A 89 -9.70 -10.90 -21.41
C ASN A 89 -10.85 -11.04 -22.44
N ASN A 90 -12.08 -11.23 -21.97
CA ASN A 90 -13.27 -11.45 -22.81
C ASN A 90 -14.41 -10.45 -22.54
N GLN A 91 -14.14 -9.34 -21.86
CA GLN A 91 -15.14 -8.34 -21.48
C GLN A 91 -14.51 -6.96 -21.37
N SER A 92 -15.31 -5.90 -21.52
CA SER A 92 -14.83 -4.56 -21.24
C SER A 92 -14.52 -4.38 -19.76
N PHE A 93 -13.60 -3.47 -19.43
CA PHE A 93 -13.33 -3.12 -18.03
C PHE A 93 -14.60 -2.61 -17.31
N LYS A 94 -15.48 -1.89 -18.01
CA LYS A 94 -16.75 -1.41 -17.43
C LYS A 94 -17.69 -2.55 -17.05
N GLU A 95 -17.79 -3.59 -17.88
CA GLU A 95 -18.61 -4.77 -17.58
C GLU A 95 -18.03 -5.51 -16.36
N PHE A 96 -16.72 -5.79 -16.37
CA PHE A 96 -16.03 -6.37 -15.22
C PHE A 96 -16.21 -5.54 -13.95
N TRP A 97 -16.07 -4.22 -14.01
CA TRP A 97 -16.13 -3.35 -12.83
C TRP A 97 -17.50 -3.35 -12.14
N ASN A 98 -18.57 -3.64 -12.90
CA ASN A 98 -19.92 -3.75 -12.38
C ASN A 98 -20.36 -5.20 -12.11
N SER A 99 -19.51 -6.18 -12.42
CA SER A 99 -19.84 -7.61 -12.32
C SER A 99 -19.92 -8.09 -10.88
N ASP A 100 -20.66 -9.18 -10.68
CA ASP A 100 -20.71 -9.85 -9.38
C ASP A 100 -19.42 -10.61 -9.07
N GLU A 101 -18.68 -11.05 -10.10
CA GLU A 101 -17.33 -11.63 -9.98
C GLU A 101 -16.40 -10.65 -9.22
N LYS A 102 -16.32 -9.39 -9.67
CA LYS A 102 -15.49 -8.38 -9.01
C LYS A 102 -15.96 -8.09 -7.59
N LYS A 103 -17.27 -7.96 -7.38
CA LYS A 103 -17.83 -7.69 -6.04
C LYS A 103 -17.49 -8.82 -5.06
N LEU A 104 -17.63 -10.08 -5.49
CA LEU A 104 -17.30 -11.25 -4.67
C LEU A 104 -15.80 -11.28 -4.36
N ALA A 105 -14.94 -11.08 -5.36
CA ALA A 105 -13.49 -11.08 -5.18
C ALA A 105 -13.05 -10.00 -4.17
N TYR A 106 -13.52 -8.76 -4.36
CA TYR A 106 -13.21 -7.64 -3.45
C TYR A 106 -13.71 -7.93 -2.02
N ASN A 107 -14.95 -8.40 -1.86
CA ASN A 107 -15.51 -8.72 -0.53
C ASN A 107 -14.83 -9.91 0.16
N SER A 108 -14.14 -10.76 -0.60
CA SER A 108 -13.44 -11.95 -0.07
C SER A 108 -12.01 -11.67 0.37
N LEU A 109 -11.39 -10.61 -0.15
CA LEU A 109 -10.01 -10.27 0.20
C LEU A 109 -9.94 -9.74 1.64
N LYS A 110 -9.00 -10.30 2.41
CA LYS A 110 -8.63 -9.81 3.72
C LYS A 110 -7.23 -9.25 3.68
N ALA A 111 -7.06 -8.01 4.15
CA ALA A 111 -5.74 -7.40 4.23
C ALA A 111 -4.81 -8.18 5.17
N SER A 112 -5.35 -8.81 6.22
CA SER A 112 -4.61 -9.69 7.14
C SER A 112 -3.95 -10.89 6.48
N ASP A 113 -4.46 -11.33 5.33
CA ASP A 113 -3.92 -12.48 4.58
C ASP A 113 -2.76 -12.05 3.65
N CYS A 114 -2.54 -10.73 3.48
CA CYS A 114 -1.39 -10.22 2.74
C CYS A 114 -0.13 -10.39 3.57
N GLU A 115 0.96 -10.85 2.95
CA GLU A 115 2.27 -10.96 3.62
C GLU A 115 2.81 -9.61 4.11
N ARG A 116 2.51 -8.53 3.37
CA ARG A 116 2.93 -7.16 3.67
C ARG A 116 2.07 -6.13 2.97
N CYS A 117 2.09 -4.89 3.46
CA CYS A 117 1.34 -3.80 2.84
C CYS A 117 2.17 -2.51 2.71
N MET A 118 2.50 -2.11 1.47
CA MET A 118 3.15 -0.80 1.19
C MET A 118 2.24 0.41 1.43
N PHE A 119 0.97 0.14 1.70
CA PHE A 119 -0.09 1.13 1.91
C PHE A 119 -0.66 1.05 3.31
N ASN A 120 0.07 0.45 4.26
CA ASN A 120 -0.44 0.15 5.60
C ASN A 120 -0.93 1.41 6.32
N ALA A 121 -0.12 2.47 6.36
CA ALA A 121 -0.49 3.74 6.95
C ALA A 121 -1.75 4.36 6.29
N LYS A 122 -1.87 4.27 4.96
CA LYS A 122 -3.04 4.76 4.22
C LYS A 122 -4.28 3.94 4.56
N ASN A 123 -4.17 2.62 4.60
CA ASN A 123 -5.28 1.74 4.97
C ASN A 123 -5.71 1.96 6.41
N LYS A 124 -4.77 2.10 7.36
CA LYS A 124 -5.09 2.46 8.75
C LYS A 124 -5.84 3.78 8.83
N PHE A 125 -5.43 4.78 8.05
CA PHE A 125 -6.16 6.05 7.96
C PHE A 125 -7.55 5.89 7.34
N ILE A 126 -7.69 5.13 6.24
CA ILE A 126 -9.00 4.83 5.64
C ILE A 126 -9.91 4.11 6.65
N ASN A 127 -9.38 3.11 7.36
CA ASN A 127 -10.12 2.38 8.39
C ASN A 127 -10.54 3.29 9.55
N TYR A 128 -9.69 4.22 9.96
CA TYR A 128 -10.04 5.26 10.93
C TYR A 128 -11.19 6.14 10.44
N LEU A 129 -11.17 6.57 9.17
CA LEU A 129 -12.24 7.39 8.58
C LEU A 129 -13.60 6.65 8.49
N LEU A 130 -13.57 5.32 8.50
CA LEU A 130 -14.75 4.46 8.51
C LEU A 130 -15.21 4.08 9.93
N ALA A 131 -14.45 4.44 10.97
CA ALA A 131 -14.83 4.17 12.36
C ALA A 131 -15.98 5.07 12.82
N ASP A 132 -16.58 4.75 13.97
CA ASP A 132 -17.64 5.57 14.55
C ASP A 132 -17.09 6.93 15.01
N ASP A 133 -17.72 8.02 14.56
CA ASP A 133 -17.41 9.42 14.86
C ASP A 133 -15.92 9.83 14.67
N PRO A 134 -15.36 9.72 13.44
CA PRO A 134 -13.99 10.13 13.20
C PRO A 134 -13.89 11.66 13.15
N VAL A 135 -13.04 12.22 14.02
CA VAL A 135 -12.77 13.67 14.12
C VAL A 135 -12.43 14.33 12.76
N HIS A 136 -11.80 13.59 11.84
CA HIS A 136 -11.31 14.13 10.57
C HIS A 136 -12.02 13.59 9.31
N VAL A 137 -13.27 13.12 9.43
CA VAL A 137 -14.02 12.52 8.31
C VAL A 137 -14.09 13.38 7.03
N ASN A 138 -14.00 14.71 7.16
CA ASN A 138 -14.12 15.66 6.05
C ASN A 138 -12.79 15.89 5.27
N PHE A 139 -11.69 15.23 5.63
CA PHE A 139 -10.36 15.48 5.05
C PHE A 139 -9.76 14.24 4.35
N VAL A 140 -10.58 13.57 3.53
CA VAL A 140 -10.16 12.47 2.64
C VAL A 140 -9.56 13.00 1.35
#